data_AF-A0A9D4TPU7-F1
#
_entry.id   AF-A0A9D4TPU7-F1
#
_cell.length_a   1.000
_cell.length_b   1.000
_cell.length_c   1.000
_cell.angle_alpha   90.00
_cell.angle_beta   90.00
_cell.angle_gamma   90.00
#
_symmetry.space_group_name_H-M   'P 1'
#
loop_
_entity.id
_entity.type
_entity.pdbx_description
1 polymer ?
#
loop_
_entity_poly.entity_id
_entity_poly.type
_entity_poly.pdbx_seq_one_letter_code
_entity_poly.pdbx_strand_id
1 'polypeptide(L)'
;MLARAARLLKEAAPAAEQAAARRGWWKFGGATLAAGTAGLAAASSISLADEAEHGLHAPQYPWPHEGFFSSYDHRSIRRGFQVYQQVCATCHSLDLVHYRDLVGVCYTEDEAKAMALDIEVMDGPNDEGEMFERPGKLSDKLPAPYMNEEHARYANGGAYPPDLSLITKARHDGQNYVFSLLLGYREPPAGISVREGLHYNPYFPGGAIAMPKMLNDDGVEYDDGTPATEAQQAKDIVSFLSWAAEPEMDERKLMGAKWMAVMTLVFFTTVYYKRWKWAPLKSRRVIVDVVN
;
A
#
# COMPACT_ATOMS: atom_id res chain seq x y z
N MET A 1 26.06 77.43 -58.12
CA MET A 1 26.33 77.34 -56.67
C MET A 1 25.04 77.32 -55.84
N LEU A 2 24.14 76.36 -56.07
CA LEU A 2 22.92 76.19 -55.25
C LEU A 2 22.45 74.72 -55.22
N ALA A 3 23.38 73.78 -55.40
CA ALA A 3 23.12 72.33 -55.34
C ALA A 3 23.96 71.61 -54.26
N ARG A 4 24.70 72.37 -53.45
CA ARG A 4 25.58 71.83 -52.39
C ARG A 4 25.03 71.98 -50.97
N ALA A 5 23.96 72.76 -50.77
CA ALA A 5 23.31 72.95 -49.46
C ALA A 5 22.18 71.94 -49.19
N ALA A 6 21.56 71.37 -50.22
CA ALA A 6 20.48 70.37 -50.07
C ALA A 6 20.98 68.94 -49.80
N ARG A 7 22.30 68.68 -49.92
CA ARG A 7 22.88 67.34 -49.72
C ARG A 7 23.33 67.07 -48.28
N LEU A 8 23.45 68.10 -47.44
CA LEU A 8 23.96 67.98 -46.06
C LEU A 8 22.86 67.85 -44.99
N LEU A 9 21.58 68.04 -45.35
CA LEU A 9 20.45 67.85 -44.43
C LEU A 9 19.77 66.47 -44.57
N LYS A 10 20.17 65.65 -45.54
CA LYS A 10 19.55 64.32 -45.80
C LYS A 10 20.34 63.15 -45.22
N GLU A 11 21.49 63.38 -44.59
CA GLU A 11 22.35 62.33 -44.02
C GLU A 11 22.35 62.28 -42.48
N ALA A 12 21.57 63.13 -41.80
CA ALA A 12 21.55 63.23 -40.33
C ALA A 12 20.35 62.55 -39.62
N ALA A 13 19.61 61.68 -40.30
CA ALA A 13 18.47 60.96 -39.72
C ALA A 13 18.35 59.54 -40.31
N PRO A 14 19.22 58.60 -39.90
CA PRO A 14 18.69 57.46 -39.14
C PRO A 14 19.65 56.85 -38.09
N ALA A 15 20.81 57.47 -37.82
CA ALA A 15 21.81 56.88 -36.92
C ALA A 15 21.42 56.90 -35.43
N ALA A 16 20.53 57.81 -35.01
CA ALA A 16 20.06 57.91 -33.63
C ALA A 16 18.93 56.90 -33.30
N GLU A 17 18.16 56.45 -34.28
CA GLU A 17 17.01 55.55 -34.08
C GLU A 17 17.43 54.06 -34.03
N GLN A 18 18.52 53.70 -34.73
CA GLN A 18 19.04 52.31 -34.73
C GLN A 18 19.90 51.97 -33.50
N ALA A 19 20.42 52.97 -32.76
CA ALA A 19 21.23 52.75 -31.56
C ALA A 19 20.38 52.47 -30.30
N ALA A 20 19.12 52.93 -30.28
CA ALA A 20 18.18 52.67 -29.17
C ALA A 20 17.55 51.27 -29.26
N ALA A 21 17.29 50.76 -30.47
CA ALA A 21 16.69 49.45 -30.69
C ALA A 21 17.64 48.27 -30.34
N ARG A 22 18.96 48.45 -30.46
CA ARG A 22 19.96 47.39 -30.17
C ARG A 22 20.30 47.20 -28.68
N ARG A 23 19.99 48.16 -27.81
CA ARG A 23 20.29 48.08 -26.36
C ARG A 23 19.19 47.41 -25.52
N GLY A 24 18.01 47.18 -26.08
CA GLY A 24 16.87 46.58 -25.37
C GLY A 24 16.86 45.05 -25.35
N TRP A 25 17.34 44.38 -26.40
CA TRP A 25 17.16 42.92 -26.54
C TRP A 25 18.01 42.06 -25.61
N TRP A 26 19.21 42.53 -25.20
CA TRP A 26 20.03 41.77 -24.25
C TRP A 26 19.50 41.81 -22.81
N LYS A 27 18.79 42.89 -22.43
CA LYS A 27 18.24 43.03 -21.07
C LYS A 27 16.98 42.19 -20.86
N PHE A 28 16.19 41.98 -21.92
CA PHE A 28 15.03 41.09 -21.86
C PHE A 28 15.40 39.62 -22.08
N GLY A 29 16.34 39.30 -22.97
CA GLY A 29 16.78 37.92 -23.20
C GLY A 29 17.50 37.27 -22.01
N GLY A 30 18.33 38.02 -21.29
CA GLY A 30 19.01 37.54 -20.08
C GLY A 30 18.06 37.31 -18.89
N ALA A 31 17.04 38.17 -18.74
CA ALA A 31 16.04 38.03 -17.68
C ALA A 31 15.10 36.84 -17.92
N THR A 32 14.71 36.57 -19.18
CA THR A 32 13.90 35.40 -19.52
C THR A 32 14.68 34.09 -19.43
N LEU A 33 15.99 34.09 -19.75
CA LEU A 33 16.83 32.91 -19.56
C LEU A 33 17.08 32.63 -18.07
N ALA A 34 17.40 33.66 -17.27
CA ALA A 34 17.64 33.49 -15.84
C ALA A 34 16.38 33.07 -15.06
N ALA A 35 15.22 33.64 -15.40
CA ALA A 35 13.94 33.22 -14.83
C ALA A 35 13.53 31.82 -15.33
N GLY A 36 13.83 31.48 -16.58
CA GLY A 36 13.62 30.14 -17.14
C GLY A 36 14.49 29.09 -16.45
N THR A 37 15.79 29.35 -16.26
CA THR A 37 16.71 28.44 -15.55
C THR A 37 16.41 28.34 -14.06
N ALA A 38 16.02 29.44 -13.41
CA ALA A 38 15.61 29.42 -12.01
C ALA A 38 14.26 28.68 -11.83
N GLY A 39 13.32 28.87 -12.76
CA GLY A 39 12.03 28.16 -12.77
C GLY A 39 12.18 26.67 -13.07
N LEU A 40 13.06 26.28 -14.00
CA LEU A 40 13.40 24.89 -14.29
C LEU A 40 14.14 24.22 -13.12
N ALA A 41 15.09 24.90 -12.50
CA ALA A 41 15.78 24.41 -11.31
C ALA A 41 14.79 24.24 -10.13
N ALA A 42 13.95 25.23 -9.87
CA ALA A 42 12.93 25.17 -8.82
C ALA A 42 11.90 24.06 -9.08
N ALA A 43 11.41 23.92 -10.32
CA ALA A 43 10.49 22.84 -10.69
C ALA A 43 11.14 21.46 -10.53
N SER A 44 12.40 21.28 -10.93
CA SER A 44 13.11 20.02 -10.75
C SER A 44 13.34 19.66 -9.28
N SER A 45 13.64 20.65 -8.41
CA SER A 45 13.75 20.41 -6.96
C SER A 45 12.41 20.08 -6.30
N ILE A 46 11.29 20.64 -6.80
CA ILE A 46 9.95 20.33 -6.30
C ILE A 46 9.55 18.91 -6.71
N SER A 47 9.82 18.50 -7.96
CA SER A 47 9.52 17.13 -8.42
C SER A 47 10.35 16.06 -7.71
N LEU A 48 11.61 16.33 -7.37
CA LEU A 48 12.46 15.40 -6.61
C LEU A 48 12.03 15.24 -5.14
N ALA A 49 11.51 16.30 -4.52
CA ALA A 49 10.96 16.22 -3.16
C ALA A 49 9.67 15.37 -3.14
N ASP A 50 8.84 15.51 -4.17
CA ASP A 50 7.55 14.81 -4.30
C ASP A 50 7.71 13.28 -4.36
N GLU A 51 8.70 12.75 -5.11
CA GLU A 51 8.90 11.31 -5.26
C GLU A 51 9.37 10.63 -3.96
N ALA A 52 10.26 11.29 -3.20
CA ALA A 52 10.75 10.75 -1.94
C ALA A 52 9.68 10.80 -0.84
N GLU A 53 8.87 11.87 -0.78
CA GLU A 53 7.79 12.01 0.19
C GLU A 53 6.67 11.00 -0.01
N HIS A 54 6.26 10.76 -1.27
CA HIS A 54 5.21 9.79 -1.58
C HIS A 54 5.68 8.34 -1.46
N GLY A 55 6.98 8.08 -1.66
CA GLY A 55 7.53 6.74 -1.78
C GLY A 55 7.27 6.14 -3.15
N LEU A 56 8.13 5.22 -3.57
CA LEU A 56 7.98 4.49 -4.82
C LEU A 56 6.72 3.63 -4.77
N HIS A 57 5.88 3.68 -5.81
CA HIS A 57 4.74 2.78 -5.92
C HIS A 57 5.19 1.32 -6.08
N ALA A 58 4.55 0.43 -5.34
CA ALA A 58 4.79 -1.00 -5.47
C ALA A 58 4.28 -1.52 -6.83
N PRO A 59 5.01 -2.46 -7.46
CA PRO A 59 4.49 -3.16 -8.62
C PRO A 59 3.37 -4.12 -8.20
N GLN A 60 2.52 -4.50 -9.16
CA GLN A 60 1.44 -5.46 -8.94
C GLN A 60 1.99 -6.89 -9.06
N TYR A 61 1.97 -7.64 -7.96
CA TYR A 61 2.40 -9.03 -7.95
C TYR A 61 1.20 -9.97 -8.16
N PRO A 62 1.36 -11.08 -8.90
CA PRO A 62 0.28 -12.02 -9.17
C PRO A 62 0.03 -12.93 -7.95
N TRP A 63 -0.68 -12.41 -6.95
CA TRP A 63 -1.00 -13.17 -5.73
C TRP A 63 -1.92 -14.34 -6.05
N PRO A 64 -1.75 -15.51 -5.40
CA PRO A 64 -2.56 -16.69 -5.68
C PRO A 64 -4.06 -16.42 -5.45
N HIS A 65 -4.38 -15.56 -4.47
CA HIS A 65 -5.72 -15.15 -4.08
C HIS A 65 -6.23 -13.87 -4.77
N GLU A 66 -5.58 -13.34 -5.81
CA GLU A 66 -6.02 -12.10 -6.46
C GLU A 66 -7.33 -12.29 -7.26
N GLY A 67 -7.49 -13.43 -7.92
CA GLY A 67 -8.62 -13.70 -8.82
C GLY A 67 -10.00 -13.77 -8.15
N PHE A 68 -11.06 -13.54 -8.93
CA PHE A 68 -12.46 -13.61 -8.46
C PHE A 68 -12.86 -14.99 -7.90
N PHE A 69 -12.28 -16.05 -8.43
CA PHE A 69 -12.53 -17.45 -8.04
C PHE A 69 -11.33 -18.08 -7.33
N SER A 70 -10.40 -17.26 -6.85
CA SER A 70 -9.22 -17.70 -6.12
C SER A 70 -9.42 -17.55 -4.61
N SER A 71 -9.01 -18.57 -3.85
CA SER A 71 -8.93 -18.56 -2.39
C SER A 71 -7.50 -18.27 -1.92
N TYR A 72 -7.32 -18.10 -0.61
CA TYR A 72 -5.99 -18.11 -0.02
C TYR A 72 -5.27 -19.46 -0.21
N ASP A 73 -3.95 -19.40 -0.25
CA ASP A 73 -3.09 -20.56 -0.06
C ASP A 73 -2.85 -20.76 1.44
N HIS A 74 -3.63 -21.66 2.06
CA HIS A 74 -3.59 -21.93 3.50
C HIS A 74 -2.24 -22.49 3.98
N ARG A 75 -1.43 -23.10 3.09
CA ARG A 75 -0.06 -23.50 3.43
C ARG A 75 0.87 -22.29 3.50
N SER A 76 0.67 -21.30 2.63
CA SER A 76 1.37 -20.01 2.69
C SER A 76 0.98 -19.22 3.95
N ILE A 77 -0.30 -19.26 4.36
CA ILE A 77 -0.76 -18.67 5.63
C ILE A 77 -0.04 -19.33 6.82
N ARG A 78 0.04 -20.66 6.87
CA ARG A 78 0.74 -21.40 7.95
C ARG A 78 2.20 -20.98 8.07
N ARG A 79 2.93 -21.01 6.95
CA ARG A 79 4.33 -20.57 6.89
C ARG A 79 4.48 -19.09 7.27
N GLY A 80 3.53 -18.25 6.85
CA GLY A 80 3.51 -16.84 7.20
C GLY A 80 3.34 -16.59 8.70
N PHE A 81 2.51 -17.40 9.37
CA PHE A 81 2.37 -17.35 10.82
C PHE A 81 3.67 -17.74 11.53
N GLN A 82 4.41 -18.74 11.02
CA GLN A 82 5.74 -19.09 11.56
C GLN A 82 6.72 -17.92 11.43
N VAL A 83 6.76 -17.24 10.28
CA VAL A 83 7.58 -16.02 10.10
C VAL A 83 7.14 -14.93 11.08
N TYR A 84 5.84 -14.74 11.28
CA TYR A 84 5.34 -13.78 12.27
C TYR A 84 5.85 -14.11 13.67
N GLN A 85 5.67 -15.35 14.14
CA GLN A 85 6.09 -15.76 15.48
C GLN A 85 7.59 -15.65 15.70
N GLN A 86 8.41 -16.06 14.72
CA GLN A 86 9.86 -16.12 14.87
C GLN A 86 10.56 -14.78 14.65
N VAL A 87 9.98 -13.89 13.83
CA VAL A 87 10.61 -12.62 13.43
C VAL A 87 9.83 -11.41 13.93
N CYS A 88 8.53 -11.33 13.63
CA CYS A 88 7.76 -10.09 13.78
C CYS A 88 7.17 -9.91 15.19
N ALA A 89 6.80 -10.98 15.88
CA ALA A 89 6.09 -10.96 17.16
C ALA A 89 6.90 -10.34 18.31
N THR A 90 8.20 -10.14 18.11
CA THR A 90 9.10 -9.45 19.05
C THR A 90 8.89 -7.94 19.07
N CYS A 91 8.37 -7.36 18.00
CA CYS A 91 8.19 -5.90 17.88
C CYS A 91 6.77 -5.50 17.48
N HIS A 92 6.06 -6.34 16.74
CA HIS A 92 4.72 -6.06 16.24
C HIS A 92 3.66 -6.84 17.00
N SER A 93 2.58 -6.17 17.38
CA SER A 93 1.37 -6.81 17.87
C SER A 93 0.49 -7.31 16.72
N LEU A 94 -0.43 -8.22 17.07
CA LEU A 94 -1.50 -8.71 16.20
C LEU A 94 -2.79 -8.85 17.02
N ASP A 95 -3.23 -7.72 17.59
CA ASP A 95 -4.21 -7.63 18.67
C ASP A 95 -5.63 -8.11 18.32
N LEU A 96 -5.95 -8.25 17.03
CA LEU A 96 -7.27 -8.67 16.56
C LEU A 96 -7.33 -10.17 16.24
N VAL A 97 -6.20 -10.87 16.27
CA VAL A 97 -6.11 -12.31 15.97
C VAL A 97 -5.95 -13.11 17.27
N HIS A 98 -6.75 -14.16 17.41
CA HIS A 98 -6.73 -15.08 18.53
C HIS A 98 -6.25 -16.46 18.07
N TYR A 99 -5.77 -17.30 18.99
CA TYR A 99 -5.34 -18.66 18.64
C TYR A 99 -6.46 -19.49 17.99
N ARG A 100 -7.72 -19.30 18.42
CA ARG A 100 -8.91 -19.93 17.82
C ARG A 100 -9.12 -19.57 16.35
N ASP A 101 -8.65 -18.41 15.90
CA ASP A 101 -8.85 -17.95 14.52
C ASP A 101 -7.96 -18.75 13.55
N LEU A 102 -6.87 -19.34 14.05
CA LEU A 102 -5.96 -20.19 13.27
C LEU A 102 -6.52 -21.60 13.03
N VAL A 103 -7.47 -22.04 13.86
CA VAL A 103 -8.04 -23.39 13.85
C VAL A 103 -8.90 -23.60 12.61
N GLY A 104 -8.57 -24.63 11.83
CA GLY A 104 -9.28 -24.94 10.58
C GLY A 104 -8.91 -24.02 9.40
N VAL A 105 -7.99 -23.08 9.62
CA VAL A 105 -7.36 -22.25 8.58
C VAL A 105 -5.99 -22.82 8.26
N CYS A 106 -5.03 -22.65 9.19
CA CYS A 106 -3.64 -23.04 9.00
C CYS A 106 -3.11 -24.03 10.05
N TYR A 107 -3.85 -24.22 11.15
CA TYR A 107 -3.54 -25.19 12.20
C TYR A 107 -4.75 -26.04 12.56
N THR A 108 -4.47 -27.23 13.08
CA THR A 108 -5.48 -28.04 13.78
C THR A 108 -5.77 -27.46 15.16
N GLU A 109 -6.87 -27.89 15.79
CA GLU A 109 -7.20 -27.44 17.15
C GLU A 109 -6.10 -27.81 18.16
N ASP A 110 -5.55 -29.01 18.06
CA ASP A 110 -4.52 -29.50 18.99
C ASP A 110 -3.20 -28.75 18.82
N GLU A 111 -2.78 -28.45 17.59
CA GLU A 111 -1.60 -27.63 17.34
C GLU A 111 -1.77 -26.20 17.86
N ALA A 112 -2.91 -25.55 17.57
CA ALA A 112 -3.18 -24.20 18.06
C ALA A 112 -3.28 -24.14 19.58
N LYS A 113 -3.82 -25.20 20.20
CA LYS A 113 -3.89 -25.34 21.66
C LYS A 113 -2.51 -25.53 22.27
N ALA A 114 -1.66 -26.34 21.67
CA ALA A 114 -0.27 -26.51 22.10
C ALA A 114 0.48 -25.16 22.10
N MET A 115 0.38 -24.40 21.01
CA MET A 115 0.99 -23.06 20.92
C MET A 115 0.43 -22.07 21.95
N ALA A 116 -0.87 -22.14 22.24
CA ALA A 116 -1.49 -21.28 23.26
C ALA A 116 -1.03 -21.64 24.68
N LEU A 117 -0.74 -22.91 24.97
CA LEU A 117 -0.28 -23.35 26.29
C LEU A 117 1.15 -22.88 26.59
N ASP A 118 1.96 -22.59 25.57
CA ASP A 118 3.35 -22.13 25.72
C ASP A 118 3.46 -20.69 26.24
N ILE A 119 2.35 -19.93 26.23
CA ILE A 119 2.33 -18.55 26.74
C ILE A 119 1.66 -18.48 28.11
N GLU A 120 2.18 -17.58 28.95
CA GLU A 120 1.56 -17.22 30.22
C GLU A 120 0.68 -15.98 30.02
N VAL A 121 -0.56 -16.05 30.51
CA VAL A 121 -1.55 -14.99 30.39
C VAL A 121 -2.01 -14.60 31.79
N MET A 122 -1.89 -13.31 32.11
CA MET A 122 -2.47 -12.72 33.31
C MET A 122 -4.01 -12.79 33.25
N ASP A 123 -4.63 -13.38 34.28
CA ASP A 123 -6.08 -13.51 34.46
C ASP A 123 -6.46 -13.13 35.92
N GLY A 124 -7.75 -13.04 36.21
CA GLY A 124 -8.27 -12.73 37.55
C GLY A 124 -9.26 -11.57 37.59
N PRO A 125 -9.66 -11.15 38.81
CA PRO A 125 -9.16 -11.60 40.12
C PRO A 125 -9.65 -12.99 40.54
N ASN A 126 -8.90 -13.67 41.42
CA ASN A 126 -9.34 -14.87 42.14
C ASN A 126 -10.26 -14.51 43.34
N ASP A 127 -10.63 -15.51 44.15
CA ASP A 127 -11.47 -15.35 45.35
C ASP A 127 -10.81 -14.53 46.48
N GLU A 128 -9.49 -14.36 46.43
CA GLU A 128 -8.72 -13.49 47.33
C GLU A 128 -8.57 -12.06 46.77
N GLY A 129 -9.05 -11.80 45.54
CA GLY A 129 -8.95 -10.51 44.86
C GLY A 129 -7.60 -10.25 44.17
N GLU A 130 -6.78 -11.28 43.99
CA GLU A 130 -5.46 -11.22 43.37
C GLU A 130 -5.50 -11.63 41.89
N MET A 131 -4.67 -11.00 41.06
CA MET A 131 -4.45 -11.42 39.66
C MET A 131 -3.44 -12.58 39.65
N PHE A 132 -3.65 -13.56 38.77
CA PHE A 132 -2.79 -14.74 38.67
C PHE A 132 -2.42 -15.03 37.22
N GLU A 133 -1.34 -15.79 37.01
CA GLU A 133 -0.94 -16.26 35.69
C GLU A 133 -1.53 -17.65 35.43
N ARG A 134 -1.98 -17.87 34.20
CA ARG A 134 -2.40 -19.19 33.72
C ARG A 134 -1.80 -19.48 32.36
N PRO A 135 -1.67 -20.76 31.98
CA PRO A 135 -1.38 -21.09 30.60
C PRO A 135 -2.47 -20.53 29.68
N GLY A 136 -2.05 -20.11 28.49
CA GLY A 136 -2.95 -19.58 27.48
C GLY A 136 -3.95 -20.64 26.99
N LYS A 137 -5.05 -20.17 26.43
CA LYS A 137 -6.11 -20.98 25.82
C LYS A 137 -6.45 -20.44 24.44
N LEU A 138 -7.17 -21.23 23.65
CA LEU A 138 -7.55 -20.86 22.28
C LEU A 138 -8.27 -19.50 22.16
N SER A 139 -9.04 -19.10 23.18
CA SER A 139 -9.76 -17.83 23.16
C SER A 139 -8.89 -16.60 23.48
N ASP A 140 -7.65 -16.79 23.91
CA ASP A 140 -6.72 -15.69 24.14
C ASP A 140 -6.19 -15.12 22.82
N LYS A 141 -5.82 -13.84 22.88
CA LYS A 141 -5.13 -13.14 21.80
C LYS A 141 -3.68 -13.62 21.69
N LEU A 142 -3.06 -13.33 20.56
CA LEU A 142 -1.61 -13.39 20.47
C LEU A 142 -0.99 -12.36 21.45
N PRO A 143 0.14 -12.70 22.10
CA PRO A 143 0.74 -11.83 23.09
C PRO A 143 1.29 -10.56 22.43
N ALA A 144 1.06 -9.41 23.07
CA ALA A 144 1.64 -8.15 22.63
C ALA A 144 3.11 -8.05 23.10
N PRO A 145 4.05 -7.59 22.27
CA PRO A 145 5.46 -7.48 22.64
C PRO A 145 5.76 -6.40 23.68
N TYR A 146 4.86 -5.43 23.83
CA TYR A 146 5.05 -4.29 24.72
C TYR A 146 3.80 -4.06 25.56
N MET A 147 3.99 -3.60 26.80
CA MET A 147 2.90 -3.27 27.72
C MET A 147 2.03 -2.09 27.27
N ASN A 148 2.59 -1.15 26.52
CA ASN A 148 1.91 0.04 25.99
C ASN A 148 2.75 0.70 24.87
N GLU A 149 2.17 1.70 24.22
CA GLU A 149 2.82 2.45 23.13
C GLU A 149 4.11 3.15 23.57
N GLU A 150 4.14 3.75 24.76
CA GLU A 150 5.33 4.47 25.25
C GLU A 150 6.52 3.53 25.47
N HIS A 151 6.26 2.32 25.98
CA HIS A 151 7.27 1.27 26.12
C HIS A 151 7.79 0.82 24.75
N ALA A 152 6.88 0.65 23.77
CA ALA A 152 7.26 0.32 22.40
C ALA A 152 8.12 1.41 21.75
N ARG A 153 7.76 2.69 21.91
CA ARG A 153 8.54 3.83 21.41
C ARG A 153 9.91 3.90 22.06
N TYR A 154 9.98 3.72 23.38
CA TYR A 154 11.24 3.71 24.10
C TYR A 154 12.18 2.61 23.59
N ALA A 155 11.67 1.38 23.41
CA ALA A 155 12.45 0.25 22.91
C ALA A 155 12.92 0.41 21.46
N ASN A 156 12.22 1.21 20.64
CA ASN A 156 12.48 1.36 19.20
C ASN A 156 12.93 2.78 18.82
N GLY A 157 13.64 3.48 19.70
CA GLY A 157 14.26 4.78 19.37
C GLY A 157 13.25 5.90 19.03
N GLY A 158 12.06 5.86 19.63
CA GLY A 158 10.97 6.81 19.45
C GLY A 158 9.92 6.41 18.40
N ALA A 159 10.21 5.41 17.56
CA ALA A 159 9.27 4.89 16.59
C ALA A 159 8.31 3.88 17.22
N TYR A 160 7.03 3.90 16.84
CA TYR A 160 6.06 2.91 17.29
C TYR A 160 5.85 1.86 16.18
N PRO A 161 6.18 0.59 16.41
CA PRO A 161 5.82 -0.49 15.49
C PRO A 161 4.29 -0.61 15.42
N PRO A 162 3.66 -0.43 14.25
CA PRO A 162 2.22 -0.52 14.14
C PRO A 162 1.73 -1.96 14.35
N ASP A 163 0.53 -2.09 14.90
CA ASP A 163 -0.21 -3.36 14.92
C ASP A 163 -0.41 -3.88 13.49
N LEU A 164 -0.16 -5.17 13.28
CA LEU A 164 -0.18 -5.77 11.95
C LEU A 164 -1.54 -6.36 11.56
N SER A 165 -2.55 -6.34 12.45
CA SER A 165 -3.81 -7.05 12.22
C SER A 165 -4.53 -6.58 10.96
N LEU A 166 -4.43 -5.29 10.64
CA LEU A 166 -5.08 -4.68 9.48
C LEU A 166 -4.08 -4.01 8.52
N ILE A 167 -2.79 -4.29 8.63
CA ILE A 167 -1.75 -3.51 7.92
C ILE A 167 -1.91 -3.53 6.41
N THR A 168 -2.37 -4.65 5.85
CA THR A 168 -2.62 -4.84 4.40
C THR A 168 -3.86 -4.10 3.91
N LYS A 169 -4.75 -3.64 4.80
CA LYS A 169 -5.89 -2.76 4.47
C LYS A 169 -5.65 -1.30 4.88
N ALA A 170 -4.80 -1.08 5.87
CA ALA A 170 -4.46 0.23 6.41
C ALA A 170 -3.38 0.96 5.58
N ARG A 171 -2.79 0.30 4.59
CA ARG A 171 -1.81 0.88 3.66
C ARG A 171 -2.32 0.81 2.24
N HIS A 172 -2.01 1.84 1.46
CA HIS A 172 -2.36 1.89 0.06
C HIS A 172 -1.65 0.76 -0.70
N ASP A 173 -2.33 0.13 -1.64
CA ASP A 173 -1.84 -1.06 -2.38
C ASP A 173 -1.52 -2.30 -1.52
N GLY A 174 -1.83 -2.22 -0.22
CA GLY A 174 -1.92 -3.34 0.72
C GLY A 174 -0.77 -4.34 0.67
N GLN A 175 -1.05 -5.53 0.17
CA GLN A 175 -0.10 -6.65 0.09
C GLN A 175 1.12 -6.34 -0.78
N ASN A 176 0.92 -5.67 -1.91
CA ASN A 176 2.02 -5.29 -2.81
C ASN A 176 2.98 -4.33 -2.12
N TYR A 177 2.43 -3.37 -1.36
CA TYR A 177 3.21 -2.45 -0.55
C TYR A 177 4.02 -3.17 0.52
N VAL A 178 3.39 -4.04 1.33
CA VAL A 178 4.10 -4.76 2.41
C VAL A 178 5.19 -5.67 1.83
N PHE A 179 4.91 -6.40 0.75
CA PHE A 179 5.90 -7.25 0.10
C PHE A 179 7.09 -6.45 -0.44
N SER A 180 6.81 -5.34 -1.13
CA SER A 180 7.86 -4.47 -1.67
C SER A 180 8.65 -3.77 -0.58
N LEU A 181 7.99 -3.38 0.53
CA LEU A 181 8.66 -2.80 1.68
C LEU A 181 9.65 -3.79 2.30
N LEU A 182 9.23 -5.04 2.53
CA LEU A 182 10.07 -6.06 3.16
C LEU A 182 11.31 -6.41 2.32
N LEU A 183 11.17 -6.49 1.00
CA LEU A 183 12.28 -6.82 0.08
C LEU A 183 13.03 -5.59 -0.47
N GLY A 184 12.51 -4.40 -0.25
CA GLY A 184 12.97 -3.17 -0.90
C GLY A 184 14.16 -2.48 -0.24
N TYR A 185 14.67 -3.02 0.87
CA TYR A 185 15.83 -2.46 1.57
C TYR A 185 17.06 -2.44 0.67
N ARG A 186 17.64 -1.25 0.49
CA ARG A 186 18.82 -1.02 -0.35
C ARG A 186 19.66 0.13 0.21
N GLU A 187 20.90 0.23 -0.27
CA GLU A 187 21.74 1.38 0.04
C GLU A 187 21.13 2.69 -0.50
N PRO A 188 21.25 3.80 0.24
CA PRO A 188 20.74 5.09 -0.20
C PRO A 188 21.46 5.53 -1.48
N PRO A 189 20.73 6.08 -2.47
CA PRO A 189 21.36 6.61 -3.68
C PRO A 189 22.24 7.82 -3.35
N ALA A 190 23.17 8.11 -4.26
CA ALA A 190 24.12 9.21 -4.07
C ALA A 190 23.41 10.54 -3.77
N GLY A 191 23.84 11.21 -2.69
CA GLY A 191 23.28 12.49 -2.24
C GLY A 191 22.20 12.39 -1.17
N ILE A 192 21.72 11.18 -0.83
CA ILE A 192 20.79 10.95 0.28
C ILE A 192 21.56 10.42 1.49
N SER A 193 21.54 11.16 2.60
CA SER A 193 22.05 10.70 3.89
C SER A 193 20.87 10.40 4.82
N VAL A 194 20.77 9.15 5.28
CA VAL A 194 19.77 8.73 6.26
C VAL A 194 20.30 9.05 7.67
N ARG A 195 19.41 9.50 8.57
CA ARG A 195 19.80 9.80 9.96
C ARG A 195 20.23 8.51 10.66
N GLU A 196 21.10 8.65 11.66
CA GLU A 196 21.54 7.53 12.49
C GLU A 196 20.33 6.82 13.13
N GLY A 197 20.30 5.48 13.05
CA GLY A 197 19.19 4.65 13.53
C GLY A 197 18.02 4.48 12.55
N LEU A 198 18.05 5.14 11.37
CA LEU A 198 17.09 4.90 10.30
C LEU A 198 17.75 4.13 9.14
N HIS A 199 16.93 3.46 8.35
CA HIS A 199 17.33 2.64 7.20
C HIS A 199 16.67 3.15 5.93
N TYR A 200 17.38 3.08 4.80
CA TYR A 200 16.81 3.51 3.52
C TYR A 200 15.87 2.44 2.96
N ASN A 201 14.64 2.84 2.64
CA ASN A 201 13.70 2.02 1.91
C ASN A 201 12.91 2.90 0.92
N PRO A 202 13.00 2.66 -0.39
CA PRO A 202 12.38 3.50 -1.41
C PRO A 202 10.85 3.45 -1.40
N TYR A 203 10.24 2.36 -0.93
CA TYR A 203 8.78 2.20 -0.90
C TYR A 203 8.17 2.89 0.32
N PHE A 204 8.97 3.13 1.36
CA PHE A 204 8.50 3.84 2.54
C PHE A 204 8.36 5.34 2.22
N PRO A 205 7.21 5.98 2.54
CA PRO A 205 7.04 7.41 2.38
C PRO A 205 8.11 8.19 3.17
N GLY A 206 8.86 9.06 2.50
CA GLY A 206 10.01 9.78 3.05
C GLY A 206 11.35 9.05 2.90
N GLY A 207 11.37 7.81 2.41
CA GLY A 207 12.59 7.05 2.07
C GLY A 207 13.39 6.50 3.26
N ALA A 208 13.10 6.91 4.49
CA ALA A 208 13.82 6.49 5.70
C ALA A 208 12.87 5.85 6.72
N ILE A 209 13.11 4.59 7.06
CA ILE A 209 12.28 3.79 7.98
C ILE A 209 13.10 3.39 9.22
N ALA A 210 12.46 3.35 10.40
CA ALA A 210 13.13 2.96 11.65
C ALA A 210 13.38 1.44 11.78
N MET A 211 12.63 0.63 11.03
CA MET A 211 12.76 -0.82 11.03
C MET A 211 13.97 -1.25 10.18
N PRO A 212 14.91 -2.06 10.70
CA PRO A 212 15.97 -2.65 9.90
C PRO A 212 15.43 -3.74 8.96
N LYS A 213 16.28 -4.27 8.08
CA LYS A 213 15.93 -5.44 7.28
C LYS A 213 15.81 -6.66 8.19
N MET A 214 14.58 -7.13 8.41
CA MET A 214 14.29 -8.25 9.31
C MET A 214 14.33 -9.62 8.64
N LEU A 215 14.04 -9.69 7.34
CA LEU A 215 14.06 -10.94 6.58
C LEU A 215 15.46 -11.14 5.99
N ASN A 216 16.10 -12.24 6.37
CA ASN A 216 17.36 -12.71 5.79
C ASN A 216 17.15 -14.12 5.24
N ASP A 217 17.95 -14.52 4.25
CA ASP A 217 17.91 -15.88 3.72
C ASP A 217 18.18 -16.89 4.85
N ASP A 218 17.35 -17.93 4.90
CA ASP A 218 17.34 -18.99 5.92
C ASP A 218 17.13 -18.48 7.37
N GLY A 219 16.46 -17.33 7.53
CA GLY A 219 16.17 -16.73 8.84
C GLY A 219 15.08 -17.43 9.67
N VAL A 220 14.33 -18.35 9.08
CA VAL A 220 13.21 -19.11 9.69
C VAL A 220 13.29 -20.54 9.19
N GLU A 221 13.02 -21.52 10.05
CA GLU A 221 12.88 -22.92 9.63
C GLU A 221 11.40 -23.26 9.48
N TYR A 222 10.98 -23.61 8.26
CA TYR A 222 9.61 -24.04 7.97
C TYR A 222 9.39 -25.51 8.34
N ASP A 223 8.24 -25.82 8.92
CA ASP A 223 7.87 -27.19 9.30
C ASP A 223 7.65 -28.13 8.11
N ASP A 224 7.35 -27.59 6.93
CA ASP A 224 7.15 -28.35 5.70
C ASP A 224 8.43 -28.52 4.86
N GLY A 225 9.57 -27.99 5.32
CA GLY A 225 10.86 -28.08 4.64
C GLY A 225 11.01 -27.19 3.41
N THR A 226 10.12 -26.22 3.21
CA THR A 226 10.29 -25.21 2.14
C THR A 226 11.58 -24.41 2.36
N PRO A 227 12.37 -24.09 1.31
CA PRO A 227 13.53 -23.22 1.45
C PRO A 227 13.12 -21.80 1.88
N ALA A 228 13.67 -21.32 3.00
CA ALA A 228 13.32 -20.04 3.60
C ALA A 228 14.12 -18.88 3.01
N THR A 229 14.04 -18.68 1.70
CA THR A 229 14.60 -17.48 1.05
C THR A 229 13.84 -16.22 1.50
N GLU A 230 14.48 -15.05 1.44
CA GLU A 230 13.87 -13.76 1.81
C GLU A 230 12.55 -13.52 1.07
N ALA A 231 12.53 -13.78 -0.24
CA ALA A 231 11.34 -13.60 -1.07
C ALA A 231 10.22 -14.58 -0.70
N GLN A 232 10.57 -15.81 -0.32
CA GLN A 232 9.59 -16.81 0.11
C GLN A 232 8.99 -16.43 1.47
N GLN A 233 9.82 -16.01 2.43
CA GLN A 233 9.37 -15.49 3.72
C GLN A 233 8.46 -14.27 3.55
N ALA A 234 8.85 -13.31 2.71
CA ALA A 234 8.05 -12.12 2.42
C ALA A 234 6.70 -12.46 1.79
N LYS A 235 6.67 -13.44 0.88
CA LYS A 235 5.41 -13.91 0.27
C LYS A 235 4.48 -14.52 1.33
N ASP A 236 5.02 -15.38 2.18
CA ASP A 236 4.22 -16.11 3.16
C ASP A 236 3.69 -15.22 4.27
N ILE A 237 4.53 -14.34 4.83
CA ILE A 237 4.06 -13.37 5.84
C ILE A 237 3.00 -12.44 5.25
N VAL A 238 3.13 -12.00 4.00
CA VAL A 238 2.12 -11.15 3.35
C VAL A 238 0.81 -11.91 3.12
N SER A 239 0.86 -13.18 2.71
CA SER A 239 -0.32 -14.04 2.66
C SER A 239 -1.00 -14.14 4.04
N PHE A 240 -0.23 -14.37 5.10
CA PHE A 240 -0.76 -14.42 6.47
C PHE A 240 -1.38 -13.08 6.90
N LEU A 241 -0.69 -11.95 6.70
CA LEU A 241 -1.19 -10.62 7.06
C LEU A 241 -2.38 -10.18 6.21
N SER A 242 -2.52 -10.71 5.00
CA SER A 242 -3.74 -10.51 4.20
C SER A 242 -4.93 -11.26 4.76
N TRP A 243 -4.72 -12.51 5.17
CA TRP A 243 -5.72 -13.30 5.85
C TRP A 243 -6.10 -12.69 7.20
N ALA A 244 -5.14 -12.23 7.99
CA ALA A 244 -5.40 -11.58 9.27
C ALA A 244 -6.31 -10.35 9.13
N ALA A 245 -6.17 -9.61 8.02
CA ALA A 245 -6.97 -8.42 7.75
C ALA A 245 -8.32 -8.69 7.07
N GLU A 246 -8.44 -9.80 6.33
CA GLU A 246 -9.68 -10.27 5.68
C GLU A 246 -9.85 -11.79 5.82
N PRO A 247 -10.16 -12.30 7.04
CA PRO A 247 -10.36 -13.73 7.24
C PRO A 247 -11.59 -14.26 6.49
N GLU A 248 -12.53 -13.39 6.13
CA GLU A 248 -13.76 -13.73 5.42
C GLU A 248 -13.60 -13.86 3.89
N MET A 249 -12.43 -13.59 3.31
CA MET A 249 -12.27 -13.49 1.84
C MET A 249 -12.72 -14.77 1.10
N ASP A 250 -12.36 -15.95 1.59
CA ASP A 250 -12.71 -17.23 0.96
C ASP A 250 -14.23 -17.43 0.92
N GLU A 251 -14.92 -17.20 2.05
CA GLU A 251 -16.38 -17.27 2.13
C GLU A 251 -17.05 -16.14 1.33
N ARG A 252 -16.54 -14.92 1.42
CA ARG A 252 -17.04 -13.73 0.70
C ARG A 252 -17.04 -13.96 -0.81
N LYS A 253 -15.94 -14.49 -1.37
CA LYS A 253 -15.85 -14.79 -2.80
C LYS A 253 -16.75 -15.96 -3.21
N LEU A 254 -16.83 -17.01 -2.39
CA LEU A 254 -17.73 -18.13 -2.64
C LEU A 254 -19.20 -17.68 -2.66
N MET A 255 -19.61 -16.87 -1.67
CA MET A 255 -20.95 -16.30 -1.59
C MET A 255 -21.20 -15.31 -2.73
N GLY A 256 -20.22 -14.49 -3.09
CA GLY A 256 -20.27 -13.63 -4.27
C GLY A 256 -20.53 -14.41 -5.55
N ALA A 257 -19.81 -15.51 -5.78
CA ALA A 257 -20.02 -16.38 -6.94
C ALA A 257 -21.43 -16.99 -6.98
N LYS A 258 -21.92 -17.50 -5.84
CA LYS A 258 -23.29 -18.04 -5.71
C LYS A 258 -24.35 -16.98 -6.03
N TRP A 259 -24.22 -15.78 -5.45
CA TRP A 259 -25.18 -14.70 -5.66
C TRP A 259 -25.11 -14.11 -7.07
N MET A 260 -23.93 -14.01 -7.69
CA MET A 260 -23.82 -13.62 -9.10
C MET A 260 -24.56 -14.58 -10.02
N ALA A 261 -24.47 -15.89 -9.77
CA ALA A 261 -25.22 -16.89 -10.53
C ALA A 261 -26.75 -16.75 -10.35
N VAL A 262 -27.21 -16.60 -9.11
CA VAL A 262 -28.64 -16.40 -8.80
C VAL A 262 -29.17 -15.09 -9.41
N MET A 263 -28.45 -13.99 -9.27
CA MET A 263 -28.84 -12.70 -9.82
C MET A 263 -28.86 -12.71 -11.35
N THR A 264 -27.97 -13.45 -11.99
CA THR A 264 -27.99 -13.65 -13.45
C THR A 264 -29.26 -14.37 -13.88
N LEU A 265 -29.64 -15.44 -13.18
CA LEU A 265 -30.88 -16.19 -13.46
C LEU A 265 -32.13 -15.30 -13.26
N VAL A 266 -32.18 -14.56 -12.15
CA VAL A 266 -33.27 -13.63 -11.85
C VAL A 266 -33.34 -12.52 -12.90
N PHE A 267 -32.19 -11.98 -13.32
CA PHE A 267 -32.13 -10.95 -14.35
C PHE A 267 -32.74 -11.42 -15.67
N PHE A 268 -32.32 -12.58 -16.19
CA PHE A 268 -32.90 -13.10 -17.44
C PHE A 268 -34.39 -13.42 -17.32
N THR A 269 -34.81 -13.99 -16.19
CA THR A 269 -36.23 -14.29 -15.93
C THR A 269 -37.08 -13.02 -15.86
N THR A 270 -36.61 -11.99 -15.17
CA THR A 270 -37.34 -10.71 -15.04
C THR A 270 -37.36 -9.94 -16.37
N VAL A 271 -36.27 -9.94 -17.13
CA VAL A 271 -36.24 -9.36 -18.48
C VAL A 271 -37.22 -10.09 -19.39
N TYR A 272 -37.23 -11.42 -19.38
CA TYR A 272 -38.20 -12.23 -20.14
C TYR A 272 -39.64 -11.90 -19.75
N TYR A 273 -39.93 -11.93 -18.44
CA TYR A 273 -41.26 -11.62 -17.92
C TYR A 273 -41.73 -10.22 -18.29
N LYS A 274 -40.84 -9.22 -18.18
CA LYS A 274 -41.10 -7.84 -18.60
C LYS A 274 -41.40 -7.77 -20.10
N ARG A 275 -40.61 -8.43 -20.94
CA ARG A 275 -40.84 -8.47 -22.40
C ARG A 275 -42.18 -9.13 -22.74
N TRP A 276 -42.51 -10.22 -22.05
CA TRP A 276 -43.78 -10.93 -22.21
C TRP A 276 -44.98 -10.05 -21.83
N LYS A 277 -44.94 -9.40 -20.65
CA LYS A 277 -46.02 -8.49 -20.20
C LYS A 277 -46.19 -7.27 -21.09
N TRP A 278 -45.10 -6.72 -21.63
CA TRP A 278 -45.14 -5.57 -22.52
C TRP A 278 -45.38 -5.92 -23.99
N ALA A 279 -45.40 -7.20 -24.35
CA ALA A 279 -45.56 -7.64 -25.74
C ALA A 279 -46.83 -7.07 -26.40
N PRO A 280 -48.03 -7.12 -25.78
CA PRO A 280 -49.25 -6.60 -26.39
C PRO A 280 -49.21 -5.09 -26.66
N LEU A 281 -48.63 -4.31 -25.74
CA LEU A 281 -48.48 -2.86 -25.91
C LEU A 281 -47.44 -2.51 -26.97
N LYS A 282 -46.39 -3.33 -27.12
CA LYS A 282 -45.32 -3.14 -28.11
C LYS A 282 -45.72 -3.62 -29.50
N SER A 283 -46.64 -4.58 -29.62
CA SER A 283 -47.12 -5.11 -30.90
C SER A 283 -48.44 -4.49 -31.37
N ARG A 284 -49.06 -3.60 -30.58
CA ARG A 284 -50.31 -2.92 -30.97
C ARG A 284 -50.10 -2.05 -32.21
N ARG A 285 -51.06 -2.10 -33.14
CA ARG A 285 -51.19 -1.13 -34.24
C ARG A 285 -52.26 -0.12 -33.84
N VAL A 286 -51.91 1.16 -33.82
CA VAL A 286 -52.85 2.24 -33.50
C VAL A 286 -53.14 2.99 -34.79
N ILE A 287 -54.42 3.04 -35.17
CA ILE A 287 -54.88 3.91 -36.23
C ILE A 287 -55.19 5.25 -35.55
N VAL A 288 -54.44 6.28 -35.91
CA VAL A 288 -54.66 7.64 -35.39
C VAL A 288 -55.44 8.39 -36.46
N ASP A 289 -56.64 8.84 -36.12
CA ASP A 289 -57.53 9.58 -37.02
C ASP A 289 -57.10 11.05 -37.08
N VAL A 290 -55.90 11.27 -37.62
CA VAL A 290 -55.38 12.60 -37.90
C VAL A 290 -54.80 12.59 -39.32
N VAL A 291 -55.23 13.56 -40.11
CA VAL A 291 -54.78 13.78 -41.48
C VAL A 291 -53.82 14.96 -41.44
N ASN A 292 -52.66 14.86 -42.10
CA ASN A 292 -51.77 15.99 -42.36
C ASN A 292 -52.05 16.53 -43.76
#